data_AF-A0A0F8U6S6-F1
#
_entry.id   AF-A0A0F8U6S6-F1
#
_cell.length_a   1.000
_cell.length_b   1.000
_cell.length_c   1.000
_cell.angle_alpha   90.00
_cell.angle_beta   90.00
_cell.angle_gamma   90.00
#
_symmetry.space_group_name_H-M   'P 1'
#
loop_
_entity.id
_entity.type
_entity.pdbx_description
1 polymer ?
#
loop_
_entity_poly.entity_id
_entity_poly.type
_entity_poly.pdbx_seq_one_letter_code
_entity_poly.pdbx_strand_id
1 'polypeptide(L)'
;MKLFHHFLIDASITLRQDVLEAGHFQVAVPRLATSNPFLLDIILAFSSLHLAFLEQGDSKWLEIALKYQNRAFTAFNRVLAELTPENSGPAFICSIFIMLCAFAYPCISQDRDTFDPISQVLEIHRLLVGCAFLFQQLDRMEEPGEMKAWLVYKRPEVFKESGMVEGGHDDNSKLEHLRRYVHTSLAQLERPLTRSQGTIGIFGEVPDCDRF
;
A
#
# COMPACT_ATOMS: atom_id res chain seq x y z
N MET A 1 10.23 20.99 22.00
CA MET A 1 10.55 19.82 22.84
C MET A 1 9.36 18.89 23.08
N LYS A 2 8.17 19.35 23.54
CA LYS A 2 7.00 18.45 23.76
C LYS A 2 6.67 17.55 22.56
N LEU A 3 6.54 18.12 21.36
CA LEU A 3 6.18 17.35 20.14
C LEU A 3 7.22 16.29 19.76
N PHE A 4 8.50 16.63 19.81
CA PHE A 4 9.57 15.68 19.48
C PHE A 4 9.64 14.55 20.52
N HIS A 5 9.52 14.88 21.80
CA HIS A 5 9.41 13.89 22.86
C HIS A 5 8.19 12.97 22.66
N HIS A 6 7.02 13.55 22.38
CA HIS A 6 5.79 12.80 22.05
C HIS A 6 6.00 11.85 20.88
N PHE A 7 6.76 12.25 19.85
CA PHE A 7 7.11 11.36 18.76
C PHE A 7 7.87 10.12 19.24
N LEU A 8 8.93 10.35 20.04
CA LEU A 8 9.85 9.31 20.49
C LEU A 8 9.17 8.23 21.33
N ILE A 9 8.26 8.64 22.24
CA ILE A 9 7.72 7.73 23.25
C ILE A 9 6.25 7.34 23.04
N ASP A 10 5.47 8.10 22.27
CA ASP A 10 4.03 7.85 22.13
C ASP A 10 3.63 7.66 20.66
N ALA A 11 3.86 8.67 19.81
CA ALA A 11 3.34 8.66 18.44
C ALA A 11 4.00 7.60 17.55
N SER A 12 5.31 7.42 17.62
CA SER A 12 6.03 6.45 16.79
C SER A 12 5.64 4.99 17.06
N ILE A 13 5.12 4.68 18.26
CA ILE A 13 4.70 3.32 18.65
C ILE A 13 3.37 2.93 17.97
N THR A 14 2.56 3.92 17.60
CA THR A 14 1.30 3.69 16.86
C THR A 14 1.54 3.28 15.40
N LEU A 15 2.75 3.46 14.89
CA LEU A 15 3.15 3.03 13.55
C LEU A 15 3.46 1.54 13.58
N ARG A 16 3.03 0.81 12.54
CA ARG A 16 3.32 -0.63 12.40
C ARG A 16 4.83 -0.89 12.42
N GLN A 17 5.27 -1.64 13.44
CA GLN A 17 6.68 -2.05 13.63
C GLN A 17 6.98 -3.44 13.06
N ASP A 18 5.97 -4.17 12.58
CA ASP A 18 6.05 -5.60 12.24
C ASP A 18 6.80 -5.90 10.94
N VAL A 19 7.02 -4.90 10.09
CA VAL A 19 7.70 -5.08 8.79
C VAL A 19 9.10 -4.43 8.73
N LEU A 20 9.42 -3.51 9.63
CA LEU A 20 10.74 -2.88 9.73
C LEU A 20 11.50 -3.41 10.95
N GLU A 21 12.83 -3.32 10.95
CA GLU A 21 13.61 -3.68 12.15
C GLU A 21 13.09 -2.92 13.39
N ALA A 22 13.02 -3.62 14.53
CA ALA A 22 12.50 -3.05 15.77
C ALA A 22 13.21 -1.74 16.12
N GLY A 23 12.43 -0.70 16.45
CA GLY A 23 12.96 0.62 16.80
C GLY A 23 13.25 1.55 15.62
N HIS A 24 12.89 1.19 14.39
CA HIS A 24 13.12 2.05 13.21
C HIS A 24 12.48 3.43 13.36
N PHE A 25 11.18 3.48 13.70
CA PHE A 25 10.46 4.74 13.89
C PHE A 25 10.86 5.47 15.18
N GLN A 26 11.34 4.75 16.19
CA GLN A 26 11.70 5.27 17.52
C GLN A 26 13.12 5.83 17.56
N VAL A 27 14.01 5.34 16.67
CA VAL A 27 15.44 5.64 16.73
C VAL A 27 15.97 6.16 15.40
N ALA A 28 15.83 5.42 14.30
CA ALA A 28 16.41 5.79 13.02
C ALA A 28 15.75 7.06 12.43
N VAL A 29 14.42 7.09 12.39
CA VAL A 29 13.67 8.25 11.87
C VAL A 29 13.98 9.55 12.65
N PRO A 30 13.95 9.57 14.00
CA PRO A 30 14.32 10.76 14.77
C PRO A 30 15.76 11.21 14.56
N ARG A 31 16.73 10.28 14.51
CA ARG A 31 18.13 10.63 14.21
C ARG A 31 18.23 11.30 12.85
N LEU A 32 17.62 10.71 11.82
CA LEU A 32 17.63 11.27 10.48
C LEU A 32 16.96 12.65 10.44
N ALA A 33 15.86 12.82 11.18
CA ALA A 33 15.15 14.08 11.28
C ALA A 33 16.02 15.20 11.87
N THR A 34 16.90 14.92 12.84
CA THR A 34 17.80 15.96 13.40
C THR A 34 18.74 16.57 12.37
N SER A 35 19.06 15.84 11.30
CA SER A 35 19.90 16.32 10.18
C SER A 35 19.09 16.83 8.99
N ASN A 36 17.77 16.62 8.97
CA ASN A 36 16.89 16.92 7.83
C ASN A 36 15.68 17.76 8.30
N PRO A 37 15.73 19.10 8.18
CA PRO A 37 14.71 19.98 8.75
C PRO A 37 13.28 19.71 8.26
N PHE A 38 13.11 19.33 6.99
CA PHE A 38 11.80 18.99 6.42
C PHE A 38 11.22 17.71 7.05
N LEU A 39 12.08 16.72 7.31
CA LEU A 39 11.68 15.49 7.97
C LEU A 39 11.37 15.74 9.46
N LEU A 40 12.15 16.59 10.12
CA LEU A 40 11.82 17.04 11.48
C LEU A 40 10.46 17.72 11.52
N ASP A 41 10.21 18.69 10.65
CA ASP A 41 8.94 19.39 10.62
C ASP A 41 7.77 18.42 10.40
N ILE A 42 7.87 17.42 9.51
CA ILE A 42 6.74 16.49 9.29
C ILE A 42 6.49 15.54 10.47
N ILE A 43 7.52 15.05 11.17
CA ILE A 43 7.29 14.20 12.36
C ILE A 43 6.71 15.00 13.53
N LEU A 44 7.01 16.31 13.61
CA LEU A 44 6.37 17.21 14.56
C LEU A 44 4.91 17.49 14.20
N ALA A 45 4.60 17.62 12.91
CA ALA A 45 3.22 17.73 12.43
C ALA A 45 2.41 16.47 12.79
N PHE A 46 2.95 15.28 12.52
CA PHE A 46 2.34 14.01 12.88
C PHE A 46 2.11 13.89 14.39
N SER A 47 3.10 14.26 15.21
CA SER A 47 2.97 14.27 16.66
C SER A 47 1.87 15.22 17.15
N SER A 48 1.73 16.36 16.49
CA SER A 48 0.67 17.33 16.79
C SER A 48 -0.71 16.80 16.41
N LEU A 49 -0.85 16.10 15.27
CA LEU A 49 -2.09 15.41 14.92
C LEU A 49 -2.44 14.30 15.93
N HIS A 50 -1.44 13.53 16.35
CA HIS A 50 -1.65 12.50 17.38
C HIS A 50 -2.13 13.13 18.69
N LEU A 51 -1.54 14.26 19.12
CA LEU A 51 -2.04 15.01 20.28
C LEU A 51 -3.44 15.60 20.06
N ALA A 52 -3.77 16.09 18.88
CA ALA A 52 -5.12 16.58 18.57
C ALA A 52 -6.19 15.48 18.69
N PHE A 53 -5.82 14.24 18.35
CA PHE A 53 -6.67 13.07 18.54
C PHE A 53 -6.85 12.70 20.03
N LEU A 54 -5.78 12.76 20.83
CA LEU A 54 -5.82 12.42 22.26
C LEU A 54 -6.46 13.51 23.13
N GLU A 55 -6.13 14.77 22.87
CA GLU A 55 -6.59 15.96 23.58
C GLU A 55 -7.80 16.58 22.83
N GLN A 56 -8.86 15.79 22.62
CA GLN A 56 -10.04 16.22 21.86
C GLN A 56 -10.62 17.54 22.40
N GLY A 57 -10.82 18.52 21.51
CA GLY A 57 -11.34 19.85 21.86
C GLY A 57 -10.28 20.95 21.94
N ASP A 58 -8.99 20.62 21.91
CA ASP A 58 -7.92 21.61 21.82
C ASP A 58 -7.52 21.88 20.36
N SER A 59 -8.11 22.92 19.76
CA SER A 59 -7.89 23.29 18.37
C SER A 59 -6.43 23.69 18.06
N LYS A 60 -5.63 24.03 19.07
CA LYS A 60 -4.24 24.48 18.87
C LYS A 60 -3.36 23.41 18.24
N TRP A 61 -3.62 22.12 18.55
CA TRP A 61 -2.80 21.03 18.02
C TRP A 61 -3.02 20.83 16.53
N LEU A 62 -4.23 21.10 16.03
CA LEU A 62 -4.54 21.05 14.61
C LEU A 62 -3.85 22.20 13.86
N GLU A 63 -3.87 23.41 14.43
CA GLU A 63 -3.16 24.58 13.87
C GLU A 63 -1.64 24.35 13.84
N ILE A 64 -1.08 23.82 14.93
CA ILE A 64 0.34 23.50 15.03
C ILE A 64 0.71 22.41 14.01
N ALA A 65 -0.14 21.38 13.83
CA ALA A 65 0.07 20.34 12.82
C ALA A 65 0.16 20.95 11.42
N LEU A 66 -0.81 21.78 11.02
CA LEU A 66 -0.83 22.46 9.73
C LEU A 66 0.41 23.33 9.52
N LYS A 67 0.81 24.08 10.56
CA LYS A 67 2.00 24.93 10.50
C LYS A 67 3.27 24.13 10.19
N TYR A 68 3.48 23.02 10.90
CA TYR A 68 4.64 22.17 10.67
C TYR A 68 4.55 21.44 9.33
N GLN A 69 3.37 20.96 8.93
CA GLN A 69 3.17 20.30 7.65
C GLN A 69 3.45 21.23 6.47
N ASN A 70 2.99 22.49 6.50
CA ASN A 70 3.26 23.48 5.46
C ASN A 70 4.75 23.82 5.35
N ARG A 71 5.45 23.93 6.49
CA ARG A 71 6.91 24.14 6.53
C ARG A 71 7.65 22.95 5.93
N ALA A 72 7.28 21.73 6.34
CA ALA A 72 7.82 20.50 5.80
C ALA A 72 7.61 20.43 4.28
N PHE A 73 6.39 20.67 3.79
CA PHE A 73 6.06 20.63 2.36
C PHE A 73 6.85 21.66 1.54
N THR A 74 7.01 22.87 2.05
CA THR A 74 7.80 23.91 1.38
C THR A 74 9.26 23.49 1.23
N ALA A 75 9.88 22.99 2.30
CA ALA A 75 11.26 22.53 2.27
C ALA A 75 11.42 21.24 1.44
N PHE A 76 10.47 20.32 1.55
CA PHE A 76 10.44 19.06 0.81
C PHE A 76 10.36 19.27 -0.70
N ASN A 77 9.55 20.21 -1.18
CA ASN A 77 9.49 20.53 -2.62
C ASN A 77 10.84 21.02 -3.18
N ARG A 78 11.64 21.72 -2.37
CA ARG A 78 13.01 22.12 -2.77
C ARG A 78 13.93 20.91 -2.87
N VAL A 79 13.84 19.99 -1.90
CA VAL A 79 14.58 18.72 -1.92
C VAL A 79 14.19 17.86 -3.13
N LEU A 80 12.90 17.82 -3.49
CA LEU A 80 12.43 17.09 -4.67
C LEU A 80 12.98 17.65 -5.99
N ALA A 81 13.17 18.97 -6.08
CA ALA A 81 13.74 19.59 -7.27
C ALA A 81 15.23 19.23 -7.47
N GLU A 82 15.93 18.96 -6.37
CA GLU A 82 17.37 18.62 -6.33
C GLU A 82 17.57 17.27 -5.62
N LEU A 83 16.83 16.25 -6.07
CA LEU A 83 16.90 14.93 -5.45
C LEU A 83 18.26 14.29 -5.71
N THR A 84 18.96 13.93 -4.65
CA THR A 84 20.27 13.27 -4.67
C THR A 84 20.21 11.95 -3.91
N PRO A 85 21.21 11.06 -4.06
CA PRO A 85 21.23 9.82 -3.31
C PRO A 85 21.26 10.02 -1.78
N GLU A 86 21.88 11.10 -1.30
CA GLU A 86 22.01 11.38 0.13
C GLU A 86 20.68 11.84 0.75
N ASN A 87 19.83 12.54 -0.02
CA ASN A 87 18.58 13.11 0.46
C ASN A 87 17.34 12.25 0.15
N SER A 88 17.48 11.23 -0.70
CA SER A 88 16.35 10.41 -1.15
C SER A 88 15.74 9.54 -0.04
N GLY A 89 16.54 9.01 0.89
CA GLY A 89 16.06 8.27 2.06
C GLY A 89 15.18 9.14 2.97
N PRO A 90 15.71 10.26 3.48
CA PRO A 90 14.91 11.26 4.20
C PRO A 90 13.67 11.73 3.42
N ALA A 91 13.79 11.94 2.11
CA ALA A 91 12.67 12.36 1.25
C ALA A 91 11.57 11.29 1.18
N PHE A 92 11.93 10.03 1.02
CA PHE A 92 10.98 8.91 1.03
C PHE A 92 10.24 8.84 2.37
N ILE A 93 10.96 8.87 3.50
CA ILE A 93 10.33 8.85 4.82
C ILE A 93 9.40 10.06 5.01
N CYS A 94 9.83 11.25 4.59
CA CYS A 94 8.99 12.44 4.64
C CYS A 94 7.70 12.27 3.84
N SER A 95 7.75 11.65 2.64
CA SER A 95 6.54 11.40 1.85
C SER A 95 5.54 10.47 2.56
N ILE A 96 6.02 9.45 3.28
CA ILE A 96 5.17 8.57 4.09
C ILE A 96 4.46 9.38 5.17
N PHE A 97 5.18 10.23 5.91
CA PHE A 97 4.57 11.05 6.95
C PHE A 97 3.62 12.12 6.41
N ILE A 98 3.92 12.73 5.25
CA ILE A 98 2.97 13.63 4.57
C ILE A 98 1.68 12.89 4.26
N MET A 99 1.77 11.67 3.73
CA MET A 99 0.62 10.83 3.44
C MET A 99 -0.18 10.49 4.71
N LEU A 100 0.48 10.06 5.79
CA LEU A 100 -0.17 9.78 7.06
C LEU A 100 -0.89 11.01 7.64
N CYS A 101 -0.27 12.18 7.59
CA CYS A 101 -0.89 13.43 8.03
C CYS A 101 -2.13 13.78 7.18
N ALA A 102 -2.04 13.65 5.85
CA ALA A 102 -3.16 13.91 4.94
C ALA A 102 -4.33 12.94 5.15
N PHE A 103 -4.06 11.70 5.56
CA PHE A 103 -5.10 10.72 5.89
C PHE A 103 -5.76 11.04 7.23
N ALA A 104 -4.98 11.41 8.23
CA ALA A 104 -5.47 11.63 9.58
C ALA A 104 -6.24 12.95 9.72
N TYR A 105 -5.82 14.00 8.99
CA TYR A 105 -6.35 15.35 9.16
C TYR A 105 -7.89 15.43 9.03
N PRO A 106 -8.55 14.91 7.98
CA PRO A 106 -10.01 14.97 7.86
C PRO A 106 -10.77 14.24 8.97
N CYS A 107 -10.16 13.22 9.57
CA CYS A 107 -10.77 12.46 10.67
C CYS A 107 -10.74 13.23 12.00
N ILE A 108 -9.83 14.20 12.12
CA ILE A 108 -9.58 14.95 13.35
C ILE A 108 -10.15 16.38 13.25
N SER A 109 -10.12 16.98 12.05
CA SER A 109 -10.70 18.29 11.81
C SER A 109 -12.22 18.23 11.97
N GLN A 110 -12.77 19.06 12.85
CA GLN A 110 -14.22 19.15 13.08
C GLN A 110 -14.98 19.80 11.91
N ASP A 111 -14.28 20.25 10.88
CA ASP A 111 -14.84 20.88 9.68
C ASP A 111 -15.32 19.81 8.69
N ARG A 112 -16.55 19.31 8.93
CA ARG A 112 -17.19 18.30 8.07
C ARG A 112 -17.89 18.91 6.86
N ASP A 113 -18.10 20.22 6.83
CA ASP A 113 -18.93 20.89 5.82
C ASP A 113 -18.18 21.06 4.48
N THR A 114 -16.87 20.84 4.46
CA THR A 114 -16.01 20.97 3.27
C THR A 114 -15.38 19.66 2.80
N PHE A 115 -15.68 18.52 3.47
CA PHE A 115 -15.08 17.24 3.14
C PHE A 115 -15.70 16.60 1.89
N ASP A 116 -14.92 16.51 0.81
CA ASP A 116 -15.26 15.71 -0.37
C ASP A 116 -14.51 14.36 -0.35
N PRO A 117 -15.23 13.23 -0.16
CA PRO A 117 -14.63 11.91 -0.11
C PRO A 117 -13.90 11.52 -1.39
N ILE A 118 -14.38 11.96 -2.56
CA ILE A 118 -13.76 11.59 -3.84
C ILE A 118 -12.44 12.33 -4.02
N SER A 119 -12.42 13.64 -3.76
CA SER A 119 -11.17 14.41 -3.74
C SER A 119 -10.15 13.82 -2.77
N GLN A 120 -10.58 13.38 -1.58
CA GLN A 120 -9.70 12.72 -0.63
C GLN A 120 -9.09 11.45 -1.21
N VAL A 121 -9.88 10.56 -1.81
CA VAL A 121 -9.36 9.32 -2.43
C VAL A 121 -8.36 9.63 -3.55
N LEU A 122 -8.64 10.65 -4.36
CA LEU A 122 -7.73 11.07 -5.44
C LEU A 122 -6.42 11.65 -4.90
N GLU A 123 -6.48 12.44 -3.83
CA GLU A 123 -5.29 12.96 -3.15
C GLU A 123 -4.44 11.82 -2.57
N ILE A 124 -5.08 10.87 -1.90
CA ILE A 124 -4.43 9.65 -1.38
C ILE A 124 -3.71 8.91 -2.50
N HIS A 125 -4.38 8.70 -3.65
CA HIS A 125 -3.77 8.03 -4.79
C HIS A 125 -2.53 8.78 -5.30
N ARG A 126 -2.59 10.12 -5.40
CA ARG A 126 -1.44 10.94 -5.82
C ARG A 126 -0.26 10.81 -4.86
N LEU A 127 -0.53 10.79 -3.56
CA LEU A 127 0.49 10.62 -2.52
C LEU A 127 1.12 9.23 -2.57
N LEU A 128 0.32 8.18 -2.81
CA LEU A 128 0.82 6.81 -3.00
C LEU A 128 1.74 6.71 -4.22
N VAL A 129 1.37 7.31 -5.35
CA VAL A 129 2.22 7.36 -6.56
C VAL A 129 3.54 8.08 -6.27
N GLY A 130 3.52 9.19 -5.52
CA GLY A 130 4.72 9.92 -5.11
C GLY A 130 5.64 9.09 -4.20
N CYS A 131 5.06 8.37 -3.23
CA CYS A 131 5.81 7.45 -2.37
C CYS A 131 6.45 6.32 -3.19
N ALA A 132 5.71 5.74 -4.14
CA ALA A 132 6.23 4.69 -5.02
C ALA A 132 7.39 5.18 -5.91
N PHE A 133 7.29 6.41 -6.43
CA PHE A 133 8.38 7.04 -7.18
C PHE A 133 9.64 7.20 -6.31
N LEU A 134 9.50 7.73 -5.10
CA LEU A 134 10.64 7.93 -4.19
C LEU A 134 11.23 6.61 -3.71
N PHE A 135 10.40 5.59 -3.48
CA PHE A 135 10.86 4.23 -3.21
C PHE A 135 11.71 3.70 -4.37
N GLN A 136 11.29 3.90 -5.62
CA GLN A 136 12.08 3.49 -6.78
C GLN A 136 13.42 4.24 -6.89
N GLN A 137 13.49 5.50 -6.50
CA GLN A 137 14.75 6.24 -6.44
C GLN A 137 15.68 5.69 -5.35
N LEU A 138 15.13 5.44 -4.16
CA LEU A 138 15.85 4.79 -3.07
C LEU A 138 16.38 3.41 -3.47
N ASP A 139 15.60 2.69 -4.27
CA ASP A 139 15.90 1.34 -4.71
C ASP A 139 17.09 1.22 -5.67
N ARG A 140 17.41 2.32 -6.35
CA ARG A 140 18.52 2.41 -7.31
C ARG A 140 19.86 2.71 -6.65
N MET A 141 19.89 2.90 -5.33
CA MET A 141 21.14 3.16 -4.61
C MET A 141 22.00 1.91 -4.48
N GLU A 142 23.28 2.06 -4.80
CA GLU A 142 24.27 1.00 -4.57
C GLU A 142 24.53 0.77 -3.07
N GLU A 143 24.53 1.84 -2.26
CA GLU A 143 24.81 1.79 -0.81
C GLU A 143 23.73 2.51 0.02
N PRO A 144 22.60 1.86 0.33
CA PRO A 144 21.46 2.49 1.00
C PRO A 144 21.67 2.78 2.50
N GLY A 145 22.79 2.34 3.10
CA GLY A 145 23.12 2.65 4.51
C GLY A 145 22.00 2.32 5.51
N GLU A 146 21.63 3.30 6.35
CA GLU A 146 20.51 3.19 7.32
C GLU A 146 19.14 2.96 6.64
N MET A 147 19.02 3.21 5.34
CA MET A 147 17.79 3.00 4.58
C MET A 147 17.61 1.56 4.07
N LYS A 148 18.62 0.70 4.23
CA LYS A 148 18.54 -0.72 3.87
C LYS A 148 17.36 -1.42 4.56
N ALA A 149 17.01 -1.00 5.78
CA ALA A 149 15.85 -1.49 6.51
C ALA A 149 14.52 -1.21 5.78
N TRP A 150 14.40 -0.13 4.99
CA TRP A 150 13.21 0.15 4.18
C TRP A 150 13.12 -0.69 2.91
N LEU A 151 14.25 -1.24 2.44
CA LEU A 151 14.27 -2.15 1.29
C LEU A 151 13.88 -3.58 1.66
N VAL A 152 13.52 -3.84 2.92
CA VAL A 152 13.02 -5.14 3.40
C VAL A 152 11.79 -5.60 2.59
N TYR A 153 10.97 -4.67 2.11
CA TYR A 153 9.83 -4.94 1.23
C TYR A 153 10.21 -5.56 -0.15
N LYS A 154 11.49 -5.51 -0.57
CA LYS A 154 11.96 -6.24 -1.76
C LYS A 154 12.01 -7.75 -1.54
N ARG A 155 12.03 -8.23 -0.29
CA ARG A 155 12.12 -9.66 0.02
C ARG A 155 10.71 -10.26 0.12
N PRO A 156 10.27 -11.07 -0.85
CA PRO A 156 8.94 -11.68 -0.83
C PRO A 156 8.72 -12.59 0.39
N GLU A 157 9.79 -13.07 1.03
CA GLU A 157 9.71 -13.89 2.24
C GLU A 157 9.18 -13.12 3.46
N VAL A 158 9.34 -11.78 3.50
CA VAL A 158 8.86 -10.94 4.61
C VAL A 158 7.34 -10.89 4.66
N PHE A 159 6.68 -10.86 3.50
CA PHE A 159 5.22 -10.92 3.43
C PHE A 159 4.68 -12.32 3.76
N LYS A 160 5.49 -13.38 3.57
CA LYS A 160 5.12 -14.74 3.99
C LYS A 160 5.28 -14.95 5.49
N GLU A 161 6.30 -14.36 6.12
CA GLU A 161 6.54 -14.51 7.56
C GLU A 161 5.71 -13.54 8.43
N SER A 162 5.46 -12.31 7.97
CA SER A 162 4.65 -11.32 8.69
C SER A 162 3.14 -11.55 8.54
N GLY A 163 2.73 -12.39 7.59
CA GLY A 163 1.36 -12.88 7.49
C GLY A 163 1.21 -14.18 8.25
N MET A 164 0.49 -14.17 9.37
CA MET A 164 -0.45 -15.27 9.63
C MET A 164 -1.50 -15.26 8.51
N VAL A 165 -1.10 -15.58 7.29
CA VAL A 165 -2.02 -16.12 6.30
C VAL A 165 -2.13 -17.58 6.72
N GLU A 166 -3.18 -17.91 7.47
CA GLU A 166 -3.61 -19.30 7.61
C GLU A 166 -3.53 -19.93 6.22
N GLY A 167 -2.74 -20.99 6.12
CA GLY A 167 -2.14 -21.43 4.87
C GLY A 167 -3.13 -21.53 3.71
N GLY A 168 -2.96 -20.66 2.73
CA GLY A 168 -3.48 -20.85 1.37
C GLY A 168 -2.78 -21.99 0.62
N HIS A 169 -2.29 -23.01 1.32
CA HIS A 169 -1.77 -24.24 0.71
C HIS A 169 -2.91 -25.19 0.29
N ASP A 170 -4.13 -24.99 0.79
CA ASP A 170 -5.27 -25.87 0.51
C ASP A 170 -6.08 -25.45 -0.74
N ASP A 171 -6.13 -24.16 -1.07
CA ASP A 171 -7.05 -23.67 -2.13
C ASP A 171 -6.57 -24.02 -3.55
N ASN A 172 -5.27 -24.04 -3.78
CA ASN A 172 -4.71 -24.50 -5.05
C ASN A 172 -4.89 -26.01 -5.25
N SER A 173 -4.88 -26.79 -4.17
CA SER A 173 -5.12 -28.25 -4.23
C SER A 173 -6.57 -28.56 -4.58
N LYS A 174 -7.52 -27.76 -4.05
CA LYS A 174 -8.95 -27.81 -4.37
C LYS A 174 -9.20 -27.40 -5.82
N LEU A 175 -8.53 -26.35 -6.30
CA LEU A 175 -8.62 -25.91 -7.68
C LEU A 175 -8.07 -26.95 -8.66
N GLU A 176 -6.94 -27.60 -8.34
CA GLU A 176 -6.36 -28.69 -9.13
C GLU A 176 -7.20 -29.98 -9.06
N HIS A 177 -7.89 -30.24 -7.95
CA HIS A 177 -8.87 -31.32 -7.86
C HIS A 177 -10.10 -31.03 -8.74
N LEU A 178 -10.63 -29.80 -8.68
CA LEU A 178 -11.78 -29.38 -9.48
C LEU A 178 -11.45 -29.46 -10.97
N ARG A 179 -10.27 -28.99 -11.37
CA ARG A 179 -9.77 -29.06 -12.75
C ARG A 179 -9.71 -30.50 -13.26
N ARG A 180 -9.14 -31.43 -12.47
CA ARG A 180 -9.08 -32.86 -12.83
C ARG A 180 -10.47 -33.47 -12.94
N TYR A 181 -11.38 -33.13 -12.03
CA TYR A 181 -12.73 -33.66 -12.02
C TYR A 181 -13.55 -33.19 -13.22
N VAL A 182 -13.46 -31.90 -13.57
CA VAL A 182 -14.10 -31.33 -14.76
C VAL A 182 -13.55 -31.98 -16.03
N HIS A 183 -12.23 -32.13 -16.14
CA HIS A 183 -11.62 -32.76 -17.32
C HIS A 183 -12.01 -34.23 -17.47
N THR A 184 -12.16 -34.96 -16.35
CA THR A 184 -12.61 -36.36 -16.36
C THR A 184 -14.08 -36.46 -16.75
N SER A 185 -14.93 -35.58 -16.23
CA SER A 185 -16.36 -35.55 -16.54
C SER A 185 -16.63 -35.19 -18.01
N LEU A 186 -15.87 -34.24 -18.57
CA LEU A 186 -15.94 -33.88 -19.99
C LEU A 186 -15.49 -35.04 -20.89
N ALA A 187 -14.39 -35.73 -20.54
CA ALA A 187 -13.94 -36.90 -21.29
C ALA A 187 -14.94 -38.08 -21.24
N GLN A 188 -15.74 -38.18 -20.17
CA GLN A 188 -16.82 -39.16 -20.07
C GLN A 188 -18.03 -38.79 -20.94
N LEU A 189 -18.27 -37.51 -21.19
CA LEU A 189 -19.34 -37.01 -22.09
C LEU A 189 -18.96 -37.11 -23.57
N GLU A 190 -17.67 -37.12 -23.93
CA GLU A 190 -17.19 -37.35 -25.31
C GLU A 190 -17.27 -38.83 -25.74
N ARG A 191 -17.19 -39.78 -24.79
CA ARG A 191 -17.27 -41.22 -25.08
C ARG A 191 -18.62 -41.69 -25.66
N PRO A 192 -19.80 -41.19 -25.24
CA PRO A 192 -21.06 -41.55 -25.87
C PRO A 192 -21.28 -40.87 -27.23
N LEU A 193 -20.71 -39.68 -27.48
CA LEU A 193 -20.84 -38.97 -28.77
C LEU A 193 -20.07 -39.66 -29.92
N THR A 194 -18.99 -40.37 -29.62
CA THR A 194 -18.23 -41.15 -30.61
C THR A 194 -18.79 -42.55 -30.87
N ARG A 195 -19.71 -43.05 -30.03
CA ARG A 195 -20.31 -44.39 -30.15
C ARG A 195 -21.65 -44.42 -30.91
N SER A 196 -22.20 -43.26 -31.29
CA SER A 196 -23.49 -43.13 -31.98
C SER A 196 -23.42 -43.11 -33.53
N GLN A 197 -22.25 -43.21 -34.16
CA GLN A 197 -22.13 -43.29 -35.64
C GLN A 197 -21.90 -44.72 -36.16
N GLY A 198 -22.49 -45.72 -35.52
CA GLY A 198 -22.21 -47.12 -35.81
C GLY A 198 -23.42 -48.03 -35.96
N THR A 199 -24.52 -47.61 -36.57
CA THR A 199 -25.49 -48.55 -37.21
C THR A 199 -26.36 -47.81 -38.25
N ILE A 200 -25.88 -47.77 -39.51
CA ILE A 200 -26.74 -47.53 -40.67
C ILE A 200 -27.28 -48.89 -41.11
N GLY A 201 -28.60 -49.04 -41.12
CA GLY A 201 -29.27 -50.20 -41.65
C GLY A 201 -30.72 -49.90 -42.02
N ILE A 202 -30.95 -49.89 -43.34
CA ILE A 202 -32.17 -50.33 -44.04
C ILE A 202 -33.19 -49.24 -44.43
N PHE A 203 -33.16 -48.97 -45.75
CA PHE A 203 -34.26 -48.76 -46.72
C PHE A 203 -35.37 -47.71 -46.49
N GLY A 204 -35.58 -46.90 -47.53
CA GLY A 204 -36.86 -46.24 -47.81
C GLY A 204 -36.70 -45.07 -48.77
N GLU A 205 -36.98 -45.33 -50.06
CA GLU A 205 -37.05 -44.35 -51.15
C GLU A 205 -37.88 -43.11 -50.81
N VAL A 206 -37.43 -41.93 -51.25
CA VAL A 206 -38.23 -40.71 -51.32
C VAL A 206 -38.33 -40.29 -52.80
N PRO A 207 -39.53 -40.09 -53.33
CA PRO A 207 -39.74 -39.71 -54.72
C PRO A 207 -39.54 -38.21 -54.97
N ASP A 208 -39.25 -37.96 -56.24
CA ASP A 208 -39.11 -36.70 -56.97
C ASP A 208 -40.30 -35.75 -56.78
N CYS A 209 -40.04 -34.47 -56.49
CA CYS A 209 -41.02 -33.39 -56.69
C CYS A 209 -40.35 -32.01 -56.74
N ASP A 210 -40.53 -31.37 -57.91
CA ASP A 210 -40.68 -29.93 -58.17
C ASP A 210 -39.44 -29.02 -58.14
N ARG A 211 -39.07 -28.48 -59.31
CA ARG A 211 -39.57 -27.18 -59.84
C ARG A 211 -39.25 -26.02 -58.90
N PHE A 212 -38.23 -25.24 -59.25
CA PHE A 212 -38.35 -23.86 -59.77
C PHE A 212 -36.97 -23.37 -60.23
#